data_AF-A0A943XDI4-F1
#
_entry.id   AF-A0A943XDI4-F1
#
_cell.length_a   1.000
_cell.length_b   1.000
_cell.length_c   1.000
_cell.angle_alpha   90.00
_cell.angle_beta   90.00
_cell.angle_gamma   90.00
#
_symmetry.space_group_name_H-M   'P 1'
#
loop_
_entity.id
_entity.type
_entity.pdbx_description
1 polymer ?
#
loop_
_entity_poly.entity_id
_entity_poly.type
_entity_poly.pdbx_seq_one_letter_code
_entity_poly.pdbx_strand_id
1 'polypeptide(L)'
;MKKIAVALVIASCAFASHADAVWSWWCENNQKSADVAFGIGSKCSAVEGLELSLIYSGTPKVEGAQLSFWGINCSEMAGVLQLAPWFNKGEEPCVQLGFLNFNKISSFTWGLLNVSDKTAVQLGLLNLNKNGFLPIFPFINIDKALFE
;
A
#
# COMPACT_ATOMS: atom_id res chain seq x y z
N MET A 1 25.51 -6.87 -6.29
CA MET A 1 24.31 -6.90 -7.16
C MET A 1 23.58 -8.26 -7.11
N LYS A 2 23.41 -8.90 -5.94
CA LYS A 2 22.77 -10.24 -5.81
C LYS A 2 21.54 -10.28 -4.87
N LYS A 3 21.13 -9.15 -4.29
CA LYS A 3 20.00 -9.08 -3.34
C LYS A 3 18.67 -8.64 -3.97
N ILE A 4 18.68 -8.15 -5.22
CA ILE A 4 17.47 -7.70 -5.93
C ILE A 4 16.72 -8.88 -6.56
N ALA A 5 17.39 -10.00 -6.85
CA ALA A 5 16.74 -11.18 -7.43
C ALA A 5 15.81 -11.91 -6.44
N VAL A 6 16.05 -11.81 -5.13
CA VAL A 6 15.26 -12.55 -4.13
C VAL A 6 13.86 -11.96 -3.94
N ALA A 7 13.71 -10.64 -4.05
CA ALA A 7 12.39 -10.00 -3.98
C ALA A 7 11.52 -10.31 -5.22
N LEU A 8 12.14 -10.45 -6.40
CA LEU A 8 11.42 -10.81 -7.63
C LEU A 8 11.02 -12.30 -7.64
N VAL A 9 11.80 -13.17 -6.97
CA VAL A 9 11.49 -14.60 -6.86
C VAL A 9 10.40 -14.86 -5.81
N ILE A 10 10.33 -14.08 -4.72
CA ILE A 10 9.23 -14.22 -3.75
C ILE A 10 7.88 -13.85 -4.37
N ALA A 11 7.85 -12.89 -5.31
CA ALA A 11 6.65 -12.61 -6.10
C ALA A 11 6.25 -13.78 -7.02
N SER A 12 7.21 -14.57 -7.51
CA SER A 12 6.91 -15.71 -8.41
C SER A 12 6.37 -16.95 -7.71
N CYS A 13 6.53 -17.09 -6.39
CA CYS A 13 6.12 -18.28 -5.65
C CYS A 13 4.63 -18.31 -5.27
N ALA A 14 3.88 -17.22 -5.45
CA ALA A 14 2.44 -17.17 -5.21
C ALA A 14 1.58 -17.36 -6.48
N PHE A 15 2.16 -17.26 -7.68
CA PHE A 15 1.45 -17.46 -8.95
C PHE A 15 1.35 -18.95 -9.31
N ALA A 16 0.67 -19.75 -8.49
CA ALA A 16 0.50 -21.17 -8.77
C ALA A 16 -0.91 -21.67 -8.39
N SER A 17 -1.91 -21.32 -9.22
CA SER A 17 -2.89 -22.23 -9.86
C SER A 17 -4.22 -21.49 -10.08
N HIS A 18 -4.54 -21.18 -11.34
CA HIS A 18 -5.73 -20.43 -11.79
C HIS A 18 -5.74 -18.96 -11.33
N ALA A 19 -5.09 -18.08 -12.10
CA ALA A 19 -5.11 -16.66 -11.82
C ALA A 19 -6.52 -16.09 -12.09
N ASP A 20 -7.28 -15.80 -11.04
CA ASP A 20 -8.58 -15.16 -11.18
C ASP A 20 -8.37 -13.66 -11.39
N ALA A 21 -8.68 -13.21 -12.62
CA ALA A 21 -8.59 -11.81 -13.03
C ALA A 21 -9.99 -11.20 -13.13
N VAL A 22 -10.20 -10.08 -12.44
CA VAL A 22 -11.48 -9.37 -12.44
C VAL A 22 -11.36 -7.96 -12.99
N TRP A 23 -12.38 -7.53 -13.74
CA TRP A 23 -12.54 -6.15 -14.18
C TRP A 23 -13.72 -5.50 -13.46
N SER A 24 -13.55 -4.26 -13.00
CA SER A 24 -14.62 -3.43 -12.43
C SER A 24 -14.76 -2.11 -13.17
N TRP A 25 -15.97 -1.83 -13.65
CA TRP A 25 -16.30 -0.51 -14.20
C TRP A 25 -16.41 0.55 -13.11
N TRP A 26 -17.00 0.24 -11.95
CA TRP A 26 -17.14 1.22 -10.87
C TRP A 26 -17.52 0.58 -9.52
N CYS A 27 -16.54 0.12 -8.74
CA CYS A 27 -16.74 -0.44 -7.38
C CYS A 27 -17.77 -1.59 -7.28
N GLU A 28 -18.29 -2.07 -8.40
CA GLU A 28 -19.17 -3.22 -8.52
C GLU A 28 -18.30 -4.44 -8.79
N ASN A 29 -17.93 -5.14 -7.72
CA ASN A 29 -17.57 -6.55 -7.81
C ASN A 29 -17.88 -7.24 -6.47
N ASN A 30 -18.89 -8.11 -6.48
CA ASN A 30 -19.21 -8.99 -5.34
C ASN A 30 -18.36 -10.28 -5.36
N GLN A 31 -17.18 -10.23 -5.98
CA GLN A 31 -16.24 -11.34 -5.99
C GLN A 31 -15.58 -11.49 -4.62
N LYS A 32 -15.52 -12.73 -4.13
CA LYS A 32 -14.98 -13.05 -2.80
C LYS A 32 -13.46 -12.90 -2.72
N SER A 33 -12.75 -13.17 -3.81
CA SER A 33 -11.30 -13.05 -3.90
C SER A 33 -10.89 -13.03 -5.36
N ALA A 34 -9.80 -12.34 -5.68
CA ALA A 34 -9.16 -12.38 -6.99
C ALA A 34 -7.65 -12.30 -6.81
N ASP A 35 -6.86 -12.87 -7.71
CA ASP A 35 -5.41 -12.68 -7.68
C ASP A 35 -5.05 -11.33 -8.30
N VAL A 36 -5.82 -10.94 -9.31
CA VAL A 36 -5.61 -9.69 -10.02
C VAL A 36 -6.92 -8.95 -10.22
N ALA A 37 -6.99 -7.71 -9.75
CA ALA A 37 -8.15 -6.85 -9.93
C ALA A 37 -7.76 -5.60 -10.74
N PHE A 38 -8.56 -5.27 -11.75
CA PHE A 38 -8.40 -4.08 -12.55
C PHE A 38 -9.71 -3.30 -12.61
N GLY A 39 -9.66 -1.98 -12.67
CA GLY A 39 -10.88 -1.23 -12.91
C GLY A 39 -10.69 0.28 -12.93
N ILE A 40 -11.78 1.00 -13.24
CA ILE A 40 -11.80 2.44 -12.99
C ILE A 40 -11.91 2.65 -11.48
N GLY A 41 -12.88 1.99 -10.84
CA GLY A 41 -12.94 1.78 -9.41
C GLY A 41 -13.03 0.30 -9.08
N SER A 42 -12.22 -0.20 -8.17
CA SER A 42 -12.18 -1.61 -7.74
C SER A 42 -12.57 -1.75 -6.28
N LYS A 43 -13.38 -2.78 -5.99
CA LYS A 43 -13.76 -3.17 -4.64
C LYS A 43 -14.05 -4.66 -4.65
N CYS A 44 -13.09 -5.45 -4.21
CA CYS A 44 -13.24 -6.90 -3.99
C CYS A 44 -13.25 -7.17 -2.48
N SER A 45 -13.52 -8.42 -2.06
CA SER A 45 -13.38 -8.75 -0.62
C SER A 45 -11.91 -9.02 -0.25
N ALA A 46 -11.15 -9.65 -1.14
CA ALA A 46 -9.70 -9.80 -1.00
C ALA A 46 -9.02 -9.81 -2.38
N VAL A 47 -7.77 -9.31 -2.45
CA VAL A 47 -6.91 -9.47 -3.62
C VAL A 47 -5.56 -10.04 -3.20
N GLU A 48 -5.17 -11.19 -3.77
CA GLU A 48 -3.95 -11.94 -3.43
C GLU A 48 -2.88 -11.77 -4.53
N GLY A 49 -2.58 -10.51 -4.87
CA GLY A 49 -1.60 -10.22 -5.90
C GLY A 49 -1.55 -8.76 -6.28
N LEU A 50 -2.24 -8.38 -7.36
CA LEU A 50 -2.15 -7.04 -7.90
C LEU A 50 -3.54 -6.42 -8.09
N GLU A 51 -3.77 -5.31 -7.42
CA GLU A 51 -4.92 -4.46 -7.68
C GLU A 51 -4.48 -3.17 -8.38
N LEU A 52 -4.99 -2.95 -9.60
CA LEU A 52 -4.83 -1.71 -10.33
C LEU A 52 -6.18 -1.01 -10.46
N SER A 53 -6.24 0.24 -10.04
CA SER A 53 -7.41 1.08 -10.29
C SER A 53 -7.03 2.38 -11.00
N LEU A 54 -7.97 2.97 -11.73
CA LEU A 54 -7.76 4.28 -12.32
C LEU A 54 -7.90 5.38 -11.27
N ILE A 55 -8.94 5.30 -10.43
CA ILE A 55 -9.33 6.40 -9.53
C ILE A 55 -9.67 5.96 -8.09
N TYR A 56 -10.01 4.69 -7.86
CA TYR A 56 -10.44 4.25 -6.54
C TYR A 56 -10.20 2.76 -6.35
N SER A 57 -9.57 2.41 -5.25
CA SER A 57 -9.43 1.03 -4.79
C SER A 57 -9.90 0.93 -3.35
N GLY A 58 -10.95 0.15 -3.11
CA GLY A 58 -11.62 0.00 -1.82
C GLY A 58 -11.64 -1.42 -1.28
N THR A 59 -10.76 -2.30 -1.79
CA THR A 59 -10.63 -3.67 -1.32
C THR A 59 -10.04 -3.68 0.09
N PRO A 60 -10.71 -4.29 1.08
CA PRO A 60 -10.28 -4.22 2.47
C PRO A 60 -8.99 -5.03 2.69
N LYS A 61 -8.78 -6.13 1.96
CA LYS A 61 -7.63 -7.01 2.13
C LYS A 61 -6.85 -7.16 0.83
N VAL A 62 -5.66 -6.57 0.71
CA VAL A 62 -4.79 -6.72 -0.46
C VAL A 62 -3.44 -7.31 -0.03
N GLU A 63 -3.22 -8.59 -0.33
CA GLU A 63 -1.98 -9.33 -0.06
C GLU A 63 -0.98 -9.19 -1.21
N GLY A 64 -0.66 -7.95 -1.59
CA GLY A 64 0.31 -7.69 -2.64
C GLY A 64 0.48 -6.22 -2.94
N ALA A 65 0.27 -5.80 -4.19
CA ALA A 65 0.40 -4.41 -4.60
C ALA A 65 -0.96 -3.79 -4.94
N GLN A 66 -1.24 -2.61 -4.39
CA GLN A 66 -2.45 -1.83 -4.62
C GLN A 66 -2.06 -0.49 -5.24
N LEU A 67 -2.35 -0.31 -6.52
CA LEU A 67 -1.93 0.86 -7.30
C LEU A 67 -3.16 1.58 -7.86
N SER A 68 -3.20 2.89 -7.69
CA SER A 68 -4.21 3.77 -8.28
C SER A 68 -3.55 4.83 -9.13
N PHE A 69 -3.94 4.96 -10.40
CA PHE A 69 -3.27 5.88 -11.34
C PHE A 69 -3.48 7.36 -10.99
N TRP A 70 -4.71 7.75 -10.70
CA TRP A 70 -5.10 9.13 -10.37
C TRP A 70 -6.08 9.16 -9.19
N GLY A 71 -5.89 8.23 -8.26
CA GLY A 71 -6.94 7.85 -7.34
C GLY A 71 -6.59 7.87 -5.87
N ILE A 72 -7.41 7.14 -5.13
CA ILE A 72 -7.23 6.87 -3.71
C ILE A 72 -7.26 5.36 -3.46
N ASN A 73 -6.45 4.91 -2.51
CA ASN A 73 -6.46 3.53 -2.01
C ASN A 73 -6.98 3.50 -0.57
N CYS A 74 -7.90 2.59 -0.29
CA CYS A 74 -8.43 2.34 1.04
C CYS A 74 -8.48 0.82 1.27
N SER A 75 -7.64 0.35 2.18
CA SER A 75 -7.63 -1.03 2.64
C SER A 75 -7.47 -1.08 4.16
N GLU A 76 -7.96 -2.16 4.76
CA GLU A 76 -7.65 -2.51 6.15
C GLU A 76 -6.28 -3.17 6.20
N MET A 77 -6.00 -4.06 5.25
CA MET A 77 -4.69 -4.67 5.09
C MET A 77 -4.13 -4.33 3.72
N ALA A 78 -3.03 -3.57 3.70
CA ALA A 78 -2.27 -3.28 2.50
C ALA A 78 -1.00 -4.13 2.52
N GLY A 79 -0.69 -4.78 1.40
CA GLY A 79 0.43 -5.70 1.32
C GLY A 79 1.78 -4.99 1.17
N VAL A 80 2.52 -5.40 0.15
CA VAL A 80 3.90 -4.94 -0.06
C VAL A 80 3.95 -3.47 -0.51
N LEU A 81 3.03 -3.03 -1.35
CA LEU A 81 3.07 -1.70 -1.94
C LEU A 81 1.67 -1.10 -2.05
N GLN A 82 1.51 0.13 -1.58
CA GLN A 82 0.33 0.93 -1.80
C GLN A 82 0.73 2.26 -2.44
N LEU A 83 0.26 2.51 -3.67
CA LEU A 83 0.61 3.69 -4.45
C LEU A 83 -0.66 4.35 -4.97
N ALA A 84 -0.88 5.61 -4.62
CA ALA A 84 -1.92 6.46 -5.19
C ALA A 84 -1.48 7.92 -5.07
N PRO A 85 -1.59 8.75 -6.13
CA PRO A 85 -1.14 10.13 -6.05
C PRO A 85 -1.81 10.93 -4.95
N TRP A 86 -3.12 10.76 -4.74
CA TRP A 86 -3.88 11.64 -3.85
C TRP A 86 -3.89 11.17 -2.40
N PHE A 87 -4.27 9.91 -2.18
CA PHE A 87 -4.53 9.43 -0.83
C PHE A 87 -4.36 7.92 -0.72
N ASN A 88 -3.66 7.48 0.31
CA ASN A 88 -3.55 6.08 0.69
C ASN A 88 -3.95 5.90 2.15
N LYS A 89 -4.78 4.89 2.41
CA LYS A 89 -5.07 4.36 3.74
C LYS A 89 -4.91 2.85 3.72
N GLY A 90 -4.06 2.33 4.60
CA GLY A 90 -3.81 0.89 4.77
C GLY A 90 -3.19 0.66 6.13
N GLU A 91 -3.61 -0.34 6.91
CA GLU A 91 -3.05 -0.49 8.27
C GLU A 91 -1.59 -0.91 8.26
N GLU A 92 -1.20 -1.85 7.40
CA GLU A 92 0.13 -2.46 7.42
C GLU A 92 0.91 -2.51 6.07
N PRO A 93 0.87 -1.45 5.22
CA PRO A 93 1.64 -1.44 3.97
C PRO A 93 3.14 -1.45 4.25
N CYS A 94 3.89 -2.34 3.60
CA CYS A 94 5.36 -2.27 3.69
C CYS A 94 5.88 -0.94 3.11
N VAL A 95 5.39 -0.55 1.93
CA VAL A 95 5.72 0.71 1.27
C VAL A 95 4.45 1.47 0.90
N GLN A 96 4.36 2.75 1.25
CA GLN A 96 3.22 3.60 0.92
C GLN A 96 3.66 4.92 0.25
N LEU A 97 3.11 5.22 -0.92
CA LEU A 97 3.52 6.35 -1.77
C LEU A 97 2.30 7.15 -2.24
N GLY A 98 2.26 8.45 -1.94
CA GLY A 98 1.16 9.34 -2.31
C GLY A 98 1.26 10.69 -1.62
N PHE A 99 0.43 11.66 -1.97
CA PHE A 99 0.46 12.95 -1.27
C PHE A 99 0.00 12.85 0.18
N LEU A 100 -1.04 12.05 0.44
CA LEU A 100 -1.57 11.83 1.79
C LEU A 100 -1.50 10.34 2.11
N ASN A 101 -0.85 9.98 3.21
CA ASN A 101 -0.62 8.59 3.59
C ASN A 101 -1.01 8.37 5.05
N PHE A 102 -1.89 7.39 5.29
CA PHE A 102 -2.34 6.98 6.61
C PHE A 102 -2.12 5.49 6.78
N ASN A 103 -1.33 5.12 7.78
CA ASN A 103 -1.10 3.74 8.14
C ASN A 103 -0.94 3.55 9.64
N LYS A 104 -0.96 2.31 10.13
CA LYS A 104 -0.55 2.00 11.51
C LYS A 104 0.94 1.66 11.51
N ILE A 105 1.33 0.72 10.65
CA ILE A 105 2.68 0.19 10.57
C ILE A 105 3.16 0.23 9.12
N SER A 106 4.37 0.72 8.89
CA SER A 106 5.00 0.70 7.57
C SER A 106 6.53 0.64 7.67
N SER A 107 7.20 0.17 6.61
CA SER A 107 8.66 0.27 6.52
C SER A 107 9.06 1.62 5.92
N PHE A 108 8.39 2.04 4.86
CA PHE A 108 8.71 3.27 4.17
C PHE A 108 7.47 3.99 3.69
N THR A 109 7.37 5.29 3.99
CA THR A 109 6.29 6.13 3.50
C THR A 109 6.83 7.40 2.85
N TRP A 110 6.31 7.78 1.69
CA TRP A 110 6.64 9.05 1.04
C TRP A 110 5.38 9.83 0.64
N GLY A 111 5.37 11.13 0.96
CA GLY A 111 4.25 12.02 0.63
C GLY A 111 4.37 13.46 1.07
N LEU A 112 3.30 14.25 0.93
CA LEU A 112 3.23 15.59 1.54
C LEU A 112 2.90 15.48 3.02
N LEU A 113 1.92 14.63 3.36
CA LEU A 113 1.53 14.33 4.73
C LEU A 113 1.56 12.82 4.95
N ASN A 114 2.35 12.39 5.92
CA ASN A 114 2.44 11.01 6.34
C ASN A 114 1.98 10.91 7.80
N VAL A 115 1.04 10.03 8.09
CA VAL A 115 0.53 9.76 9.45
C VAL A 115 0.64 8.28 9.73
N SER A 116 1.42 7.94 10.74
CA SER A 116 1.58 6.57 11.21
C SER A 116 1.73 6.44 12.71
N ASP A 117 1.43 5.27 13.24
CA ASP A 117 1.83 4.91 14.60
C ASP A 117 3.29 4.46 14.65
N LYS A 118 3.72 3.66 13.66
CA LYS A 118 5.07 3.10 13.58
C LYS A 118 5.54 2.97 12.12
N THR A 119 6.31 3.94 11.64
CA THR A 119 7.00 3.80 10.35
C THR A 119 8.50 3.89 10.48
N ALA A 120 9.24 2.96 9.88
CA ALA A 120 10.71 2.95 9.98
C ALA A 120 11.32 4.23 9.38
N VAL A 121 10.93 4.60 8.16
CA VAL A 121 11.36 5.85 7.51
C VAL A 121 10.19 6.54 6.83
N GLN A 122 9.98 7.82 7.16
CA GLN A 122 9.01 8.70 6.50
C GLN A 122 9.71 9.86 5.83
N LEU A 123 9.34 10.12 4.59
CA LEU A 123 9.82 11.25 3.81
C LEU A 123 8.63 12.09 3.35
N GLY A 124 8.61 13.36 3.74
CA GLY A 124 7.50 14.23 3.35
C GLY A 124 7.50 15.59 3.99
N LEU A 125 6.65 16.49 3.50
CA LEU A 125 6.58 17.85 4.04
C LEU A 125 6.26 17.83 5.54
N LEU A 126 5.33 16.97 5.95
CA LEU A 126 4.99 16.73 7.34
C LEU A 126 4.85 15.23 7.63
N ASN A 127 5.57 14.75 8.65
CA ASN A 127 5.62 13.35 9.04
C ASN A 127 5.21 13.20 10.50
N LEU A 128 4.07 12.56 10.75
CA LEU A 128 3.55 12.24 12.06
C LEU A 128 3.80 10.76 12.31
N ASN A 129 4.72 10.48 13.23
CA ASN A 129 5.07 9.12 13.60
C ASN A 129 5.21 9.05 15.12
N LYS A 130 4.27 8.39 15.80
CA LYS A 130 4.27 8.33 17.27
C LYS A 130 5.58 7.75 17.83
N ASN A 131 6.17 6.79 17.11
CA ASN A 131 7.44 6.15 17.46
C ASN A 131 8.66 6.75 16.73
N GLY A 132 8.45 7.80 15.93
CA GLY A 132 9.53 8.53 15.28
C GLY A 132 10.46 9.21 16.28
N PHE A 133 11.61 9.68 15.79
CA PHE A 133 12.56 10.49 16.56
C PHE A 133 11.84 11.62 17.32
N LEU A 134 10.91 12.30 16.63
CA LEU A 134 9.90 13.18 17.21
C LEU A 134 8.51 12.80 16.69
N PRO A 135 7.43 12.98 17.49
CA PRO A 135 6.07 12.67 17.07
C PRO A 135 5.61 13.37 15.79
N ILE A 136 6.14 14.58 15.54
CA ILE A 136 5.88 15.37 14.33
C ILE A 136 7.24 15.90 13.86
N PHE A 137 7.61 15.63 12.61
CA PHE A 137 8.88 16.08 12.06
C PHE A 137 8.77 16.46 10.57
N PRO A 138 9.33 17.60 10.15
CA PRO A 138 9.32 18.00 8.75
C PRO A 138 10.38 17.23 7.94
N PHE A 139 10.11 17.02 6.66
CA PHE A 139 11.00 16.40 5.66
C PHE A 139 11.35 14.92 5.86
N ILE A 140 11.92 14.52 7.01
CA ILE A 140 12.42 13.16 7.24
C ILE A 140 12.18 12.73 8.69
N ASN A 141 11.37 11.70 8.93
CA ASN A 141 11.21 11.11 10.27
C ASN A 141 11.67 9.64 10.26
N ILE A 142 12.45 9.24 11.26
CA ILE A 142 13.02 7.90 11.38
C ILE A 142 12.57 7.32 12.72
N ASP A 143 12.14 6.06 12.73
CA ASP A 143 11.77 5.33 13.95
C ASP A 143 12.99 5.19 14.88
N LYS A 144 12.77 5.38 16.19
CA LYS A 144 13.81 5.19 17.20
C LYS A 144 14.35 3.76 17.22
N ALA A 145 13.50 2.77 16.92
CA ALA A 145 13.85 1.36 16.91
C ALA A 145 14.89 0.99 15.84
N LEU A 146 15.22 1.87 14.89
CA LEU A 146 16.32 1.66 13.94
C LEU A 146 17.71 1.91 14.54
N PHE A 147 17.79 2.53 15.73
CA PHE A 147 19.03 2.90 16.39
C PHE A 147 19.31 2.09 17.67
N GLU A 148 18.41 1.17 18.03
CA GLU A 148 18.51 0.24 19.16
C GLU A 148 18.86 -1.17 18.66
#